data_AF-A0A933C7R7-F1
#
_entry.id   AF-A0A933C7R7-F1
#
_cell.length_a   1.000
_cell.length_b   1.000
_cell.length_c   1.000
_cell.angle_alpha   90.00
_cell.angle_beta   90.00
_cell.angle_gamma   90.00
#
_symmetry.space_group_name_H-M   'P 1'
#
loop_
_entity.id
_entity.type
_entity.pdbx_description
1 polymer ?
#
loop_
_entity_poly.entity_id
_entity_poly.type
_entity_poly.pdbx_seq_one_letter_code
_entity_poly.pdbx_strand_id
1 'polypeptide(L)'
;MRAASIIIEEAVSSWPGVTSHPHRFGGREYRMGKRELGHVHGNSLVDIPFPMKVRNQLIAEGIVQRHHVLPESGWVSFSIRQEGDAYKAIELLRMSYDLATKQKI
;
A
#
# COMPACT_ATOMS: atom_id res chain seq x y z
N MET A 1 21.60 -4.14 6.00
CA MET A 1 20.45 -3.62 5.23
C MET A 1 19.19 -3.86 6.04
N ARG A 2 18.31 -2.87 6.18
CA ARG A 2 17.05 -3.03 6.93
C ARG A 2 16.03 -3.74 6.05
N ALA A 3 15.16 -4.54 6.67
CA ALA A 3 14.07 -5.19 5.96
C ALA A 3 13.09 -4.13 5.41
N ALA A 4 12.64 -4.29 4.16
CA ALA A 4 11.69 -3.37 3.54
C ALA A 4 10.41 -3.22 4.36
N SER A 5 9.92 -4.31 4.96
CA SER A 5 8.77 -4.28 5.88
C SER A 5 8.96 -3.32 7.04
N ILE A 6 10.16 -3.30 7.65
CA ILE A 6 10.47 -2.42 8.79
C ILE A 6 10.50 -0.96 8.34
N ILE A 7 11.13 -0.67 7.19
CA ILE A 7 11.20 0.70 6.65
C ILE A 7 9.78 1.23 6.36
N ILE A 8 8.94 0.40 5.74
CA ILE A 8 7.54 0.76 5.43
C ILE A 8 6.74 0.93 6.72
N GLU A 9 6.84 0.00 7.67
CA GLU A 9 6.08 0.04 8.92
C GLU A 9 6.38 1.29 9.75
N GLU A 10 7.66 1.64 9.92
CA GLU A 10 8.08 2.84 10.65
C GLU A 10 7.56 4.12 9.98
N ALA A 11 7.71 4.21 8.65
CA ALA A 11 7.27 5.38 7.90
C ALA A 11 5.75 5.54 7.97
N VAL A 12 4.99 4.49 7.65
CA VAL A 12 3.53 4.55 7.50
C VAL A 12 2.83 4.69 8.85
N SER A 13 3.33 4.03 9.90
CA SER A 13 2.77 4.13 11.25
C SER A 13 3.00 5.50 11.89
N SER A 14 3.92 6.32 11.36
CA SER A 14 4.14 7.69 11.83
C SER A 14 3.09 8.69 11.33
N TRP A 15 2.23 8.30 10.38
CA TRP A 15 1.29 9.22 9.75
C TRP A 15 0.08 9.50 10.66
N PRO A 16 -0.39 10.76 10.75
CA PRO A 16 -1.52 11.10 11.60
C PRO A 16 -2.76 10.26 11.30
N GLY A 17 -3.30 9.61 12.35
CA GLY A 17 -4.51 8.79 12.26
C GLY A 17 -4.33 7.40 11.67
N VAL A 18 -3.09 7.00 11.33
CA VAL A 18 -2.80 5.64 10.87
C VAL A 18 -2.63 4.69 12.05
N THR A 19 -3.21 3.49 11.90
CA THR A 19 -3.02 2.36 12.82
C THR A 19 -2.50 1.15 12.05
N SER A 20 -1.69 0.33 12.73
CA SER A 20 -1.02 -0.84 12.17
C SER A 20 -1.55 -2.10 12.83
N HIS A 21 -1.95 -3.11 12.05
CA HIS A 21 -2.54 -4.35 12.54
C HIS A 21 -1.97 -5.57 11.81
N PRO A 22 -1.96 -6.77 12.41
CA PRO A 22 -1.74 -8.00 11.67
C PRO A 22 -2.78 -8.16 10.56
N HIS A 23 -2.35 -8.50 9.36
CA HIS A 23 -3.27 -8.76 8.25
C HIS A 23 -3.73 -10.23 8.28
N ARG A 24 -5.03 -10.48 8.01
CA ARG A 24 -5.65 -11.82 8.15
C ARG A 24 -5.08 -12.90 7.24
N PHE A 25 -4.37 -12.52 6.18
CA PHE A 25 -3.69 -13.43 5.24
C PHE A 25 -2.18 -13.44 5.42
N GLY A 26 -1.69 -12.97 6.57
CA GLY A 26 -0.27 -12.73 6.82
C GLY A 26 0.15 -11.33 6.40
N GLY A 27 1.22 -10.83 7.01
CA GLY A 27 1.71 -9.47 6.78
C GLY A 27 1.12 -8.42 7.74
N ARG A 28 1.28 -7.15 7.37
CA ARG A 28 0.86 -5.98 8.15
C ARG A 28 -0.08 -5.10 7.35
N GLU A 29 -1.24 -4.78 7.90
CA GLU A 29 -2.19 -3.83 7.30
C GLU A 29 -2.12 -2.46 7.99
N TYR A 30 -2.28 -1.41 7.19
CA TYR A 30 -2.33 -0.02 7.66
C TYR A 30 -3.71 0.57 7.40
N ARG A 31 -4.27 1.24 8.40
CA ARG A 31 -5.65 1.75 8.34
C ARG A 31 -5.75 3.17 8.84
N MET A 32 -6.65 3.95 8.23
CA MET A 32 -7.12 5.24 8.74
C MET A 32 -8.59 5.11 9.11
N GLY A 33 -8.88 5.06 10.41
CA GLY A 33 -10.21 4.68 10.90
C GLY A 33 -10.60 3.28 10.40
N LYS A 34 -11.73 3.16 9.69
CA LYS A 34 -12.19 1.89 9.13
C LYS A 34 -11.56 1.54 7.77
N ARG A 35 -10.96 2.51 7.09
CA ARG A 35 -10.44 2.37 5.72
C ARG A 35 -9.03 1.81 5.73
N GLU A 36 -8.81 0.76 4.96
CA GLU A 36 -7.48 0.22 4.71
C GLU A 36 -6.75 1.09 3.67
N LEU A 37 -5.50 1.42 3.98
CA LEU A 37 -4.60 2.17 3.11
C LEU A 37 -3.73 1.26 2.25
N GLY A 38 -3.52 0.02 2.71
CA GLY A 38 -2.76 -1.04 2.05
C GLY A 38 -2.17 -2.00 3.09
N HIS A 39 -1.59 -3.09 2.62
CA HIS A 39 -0.90 -4.06 3.48
C HIS A 39 0.35 -4.62 2.80
N VAL A 40 1.28 -5.08 3.63
CA VAL A 40 2.62 -5.52 3.23
C VAL A 40 2.79 -6.99 3.62
N HIS A 41 3.18 -7.83 2.65
CA HIS A 41 3.54 -9.23 2.85
C HIS A 41 5.06 -9.35 2.96
N GLY A 42 5.58 -9.18 4.18
CA GLY A 42 7.03 -9.28 4.43
C GLY A 42 7.84 -8.27 3.60
N ASN A 43 8.89 -8.74 2.93
CA ASN A 43 9.82 -7.88 2.18
C ASN A 43 9.61 -7.90 0.67
N SER A 44 8.49 -8.45 0.17
CA SER A 44 8.36 -8.80 -1.25
C SER A 44 7.15 -8.19 -1.95
N LEU A 45 6.07 -7.86 -1.25
CA LEU A 45 4.82 -7.44 -1.87
C LEU A 45 4.06 -6.43 -1.02
N VAL A 46 3.50 -5.42 -1.67
CA VAL A 46 2.57 -4.47 -1.08
C VAL A 46 1.31 -4.40 -1.92
N ASP A 47 0.16 -4.59 -1.29
CA ASP A 47 -1.15 -4.47 -1.92
C ASP A 47 -1.84 -3.20 -1.44
N ILE A 48 -2.38 -2.42 -2.40
CA ILE A 48 -2.84 -1.05 -2.15
C ILE A 48 -4.19 -0.82 -2.85
N PRO A 49 -5.23 -0.33 -2.14
CA PRO A 49 -6.50 0.03 -2.75
C PRO A 49 -6.46 1.46 -3.32
N PHE A 50 -6.88 1.61 -4.59
CA PHE A 50 -7.05 2.90 -5.23
C PHE A 50 -8.43 3.03 -5.90
N PRO A 51 -8.95 4.25 -6.12
CA PRO A 51 -10.04 4.47 -7.06
C PRO A 51 -9.69 3.94 -8.46
N MET A 52 -10.66 3.35 -9.17
CA MET A 52 -10.42 2.67 -10.46
C MET A 52 -9.64 3.50 -11.47
N LYS A 53 -9.91 4.81 -11.55
CA LYS A 53 -9.19 5.73 -12.45
C LYS A 53 -7.68 5.81 -12.13
N VAL A 54 -7.33 5.94 -10.85
CA VAL A 54 -5.94 6.00 -10.38
C VAL A 54 -5.25 4.66 -10.61
N ARG A 55 -5.91 3.57 -10.22
CA ARG A 55 -5.43 2.21 -10.45
C ARG A 55 -5.12 1.93 -11.93
N ASN A 56 -6.01 2.32 -12.84
CA ASN A 56 -5.82 2.10 -14.28
C ASN A 56 -4.62 2.88 -14.82
N GLN A 57 -4.42 4.12 -14.35
CA GLN A 57 -3.28 4.93 -14.74
C GLN A 57 -1.95 4.32 -14.27
N LEU A 58 -1.84 3.94 -12.99
CA LEU A 58 -0.63 3.33 -12.44
C LEU A 58 -0.24 2.03 -13.16
N ILE A 59 -1.21 1.24 -13.61
CA ILE A 59 -0.97 0.03 -14.40
C ILE A 59 -0.53 0.37 -15.83
N ALA A 60 -1.15 1.35 -16.46
CA ALA A 60 -0.76 1.79 -17.81
C ALA A 60 0.67 2.35 -17.84
N GLU A 61 1.09 2.99 -16.75
CA GLU A 61 2.46 3.50 -16.55
C GLU A 61 3.45 2.39 -16.14
N GLY A 62 2.99 1.16 -15.90
CA GLY A 62 3.83 0.02 -15.52
C GLY A 62 4.39 0.11 -14.10
N ILE A 63 3.86 0.99 -13.26
CA ILE A 63 4.33 1.20 -11.88
C ILE A 63 3.88 0.05 -10.98
N VAL A 64 2.66 -0.44 -11.17
CA VAL A 64 2.04 -1.50 -10.37
C VAL A 64 1.36 -2.54 -11.27
N GLN A 65 1.04 -3.70 -10.70
CA GLN A 65 0.32 -4.77 -11.37
C GLN A 65 -1.13 -4.85 -10.88
N ARG A 66 -1.99 -5.51 -11.66
CA ARG A 66 -3.32 -5.90 -11.17
C ARG A 66 -3.16 -6.78 -9.93
N HIS A 67 -4.00 -6.59 -8.93
CA HIS A 67 -4.00 -7.50 -7.78
C HIS A 67 -4.33 -8.93 -8.22
N HIS A 68 -3.58 -9.91 -7.73
CA HIS A 68 -3.66 -11.30 -8.21
C HIS A 68 -4.99 -11.99 -7.83
N VAL A 69 -5.54 -11.75 -6.63
CA VAL A 69 -6.85 -12.29 -6.20
C VAL A 69 -8.05 -11.45 -6.67
N LEU A 70 -7.94 -10.12 -6.64
CA LEU A 70 -9.05 -9.19 -6.93
C LEU A 70 -8.73 -8.31 -8.15
N PRO A 71 -8.49 -8.88 -9.34
CA PRO A 71 -7.92 -8.16 -10.49
C PRO A 71 -8.83 -7.06 -11.07
N GLU A 72 -10.13 -7.20 -10.88
CA GLU A 72 -11.17 -6.26 -11.34
C GLU A 72 -11.48 -5.14 -10.34
N SER A 73 -10.93 -5.25 -9.13
CA SER A 73 -11.11 -4.23 -8.10
C SER A 73 -10.13 -3.06 -8.25
N GLY A 74 -10.25 -2.08 -7.36
CA GLY A 74 -9.29 -0.98 -7.22
C GLY A 74 -7.94 -1.40 -6.62
N TRP A 75 -7.79 -2.65 -6.19
CA TRP A 75 -6.54 -3.15 -5.62
C TRP A 75 -5.45 -3.34 -6.68
N VAL A 76 -4.24 -2.96 -6.31
CA VAL A 76 -3.02 -3.19 -7.09
C VAL A 76 -1.98 -3.90 -6.24
N SER A 77 -1.05 -4.58 -6.90
CA SER A 77 0.10 -5.23 -6.27
C SER A 77 1.39 -4.56 -6.74
N PHE A 78 2.29 -4.25 -5.80
CA PHE A 78 3.62 -3.71 -6.05
C PHE A 78 4.68 -4.66 -5.46
N SER A 79 5.57 -5.17 -6.32
CA SER A 79 6.66 -6.05 -5.88
C SER A 79 7.85 -5.25 -5.36
N ILE A 80 8.34 -5.62 -4.18
CA ILE A 80 9.60 -5.13 -3.62
C ILE A 80 10.70 -6.10 -4.07
N ARG A 81 11.65 -5.62 -4.87
CA ARG A 81 12.75 -6.43 -5.40
C ARG A 81 14.11 -6.01 -4.87
N GLN A 82 14.23 -4.75 -4.45
CA GLN A 82 15.43 -4.17 -3.87
C GLN A 82 15.08 -3.16 -2.77
N GLU A 83 16.06 -2.77 -1.97
CA GLU A 83 15.88 -1.85 -0.84
C GLU A 83 15.22 -0.52 -1.26
N GLY A 84 15.59 0.02 -2.44
CA GLY A 84 15.01 1.24 -2.99
C GLY A 84 13.50 1.15 -3.27
N ASP A 85 12.94 -0.05 -3.44
CA ASP A 85 11.51 -0.22 -3.68
C ASP A 85 10.67 -0.01 -2.42
N ALA A 86 11.27 -0.09 -1.22
CA ALA A 86 10.57 0.25 0.02
C ALA A 86 10.09 1.72 0.00
N TYR A 87 10.91 2.63 -0.52
CA TYR A 87 10.54 4.05 -0.64
C TYR A 87 9.43 4.27 -1.67
N LYS A 88 9.46 3.56 -2.80
CA LYS A 88 8.37 3.59 -3.79
C LYS A 88 7.06 3.04 -3.22
N ALA A 89 7.13 1.98 -2.42
CA ALA A 89 5.96 1.46 -1.73
C ALA A 89 5.37 2.49 -0.74
N ILE A 90 6.24 3.21 -0.01
CA ILE A 90 5.83 4.31 0.88
C ILE A 90 5.14 5.43 0.09
N GLU A 91 5.65 5.80 -1.09
CA GLU A 91 5.01 6.79 -1.97
C GLU A 91 3.61 6.35 -2.43
N LEU A 92 3.46 5.09 -2.85
CA LEU A 92 2.15 4.55 -3.23
C LEU A 92 1.17 4.50 -2.05
N LEU A 93 1.64 4.11 -0.87
CA LEU A 93 0.83 4.14 0.36
C LEU A 93 0.46 5.58 0.75
N ARG A 94 1.35 6.56 0.51
CA ARG A 94 1.07 7.98 0.74
C ARG A 94 -0.03 8.47 -0.20
N MET A 95 -0.02 8.06 -1.46
CA MET A 95 -1.10 8.38 -2.39
C MET A 95 -2.45 7.84 -1.88
N SER A 96 -2.48 6.61 -1.36
CA SER A 96 -3.68 6.02 -0.75
C SER A 96 -4.15 6.80 0.48
N TYR A 97 -3.21 7.20 1.36
CA TYR A 97 -3.47 8.05 2.52
C TYR A 97 -4.05 9.41 2.13
N ASP A 98 -3.47 10.11 1.16
CA ASP A 98 -3.93 11.43 0.72
C ASP A 98 -5.33 11.37 0.08
N LEU A 99 -5.64 10.27 -0.61
CA LEU A 99 -6.99 10.03 -1.14
C LEU A 99 -7.99 9.75 0.00
N ALA A 100 -7.58 9.01 1.02
CA ALA A 100 -8.39 8.73 2.19
C ALA A 100 -8.68 9.99 3.02
N THR A 101 -7.73 10.93 3.14
CA THR A 101 -7.93 12.18 3.88
C THR A 101 -8.79 13.20 3.14
N LYS A 102 -8.69 13.26 1.80
CA LYS A 102 -9.51 14.17 0.96
C LYS A 102 -10.97 13.71 0.84
N GLN A 103 -11.20 12.41 0.86
CA GLN A 103 -12.55 11.84 0.88
C GLN A 103 -13.06 11.90 2.32
N LYS A 104 -13.61 13.07 2.73
CA LYS A 104 -14.20 13.27 4.05
C LYS A 104 -15.14 12.11 4.40
N ILE A 105 -14.98 11.58 5.62
CA ILE A 105 -15.94 10.66 6.27
C ILE A 105 -17.25 11.40 6.48
#